data_AF-A0A9D9S7A1-F1
#
_entry.id   AF-A0A9D9S7A1-F1
#
_cell.length_a   1.000
_cell.length_b   1.000
_cell.length_c   1.000
_cell.angle_alpha   90.00
_cell.angle_beta   90.00
_cell.angle_gamma   90.00
#
_symmetry.space_group_name_H-M   'P 1'
#
loop_
_entity.id
_entity.type
_entity.pdbx_description
1 polymer ?
#
loop_
_entity_poly.entity_id
_entity_poly.type
_entity_poly.pdbx_seq_one_letter_code
_entity_poly.pdbx_strand_id
1 'polypeptide(L)'
;MFKRAFQLFLVLFAVSVSAQANVAKAPDVLVKDVTEEVLNTLRTDAAIKAGDVKRAAELVETQVLPHFNFSRMVALAVGREWRETTAEQKQQLTGEFRTLLVRTYSNALTSYKNETVEYRPFKMAPSDTDVTVRTQIIRAGGRPIPIDYALEKTDDAWKVYDVSVAGVSLVTNYRETFAAEIRAGGVDGLVKTLRAKNNTTTAAK
;
A
#
# COMPACT_ATOMS: atom_id res chain seq x y z
N MET A 1 -72.29 28.30 26.95
CA MET A 1 -71.16 28.24 27.91
C MET A 1 -70.36 26.97 27.64
N PHE A 2 -69.03 27.05 27.84
CA PHE A 2 -68.02 25.99 27.77
C PHE A 2 -67.41 25.62 26.39
N LYS A 3 -66.25 26.24 26.16
CA LYS A 3 -65.10 25.84 25.35
C LYS A 3 -64.57 24.46 25.78
N ARG A 4 -64.04 23.68 24.80
CA ARG A 4 -63.04 22.57 24.86
C ARG A 4 -63.30 21.72 23.59
N ALA A 5 -62.38 21.18 22.81
CA ALA A 5 -60.95 20.94 22.81
C ALA A 5 -60.54 20.93 21.31
N PHE A 6 -59.31 21.19 20.88
CA PHE A 6 -58.21 20.22 20.91
C PHE A 6 -56.97 20.97 20.40
N GLN A 7 -55.99 21.18 21.28
CA GLN A 7 -54.73 21.85 20.98
C GLN A 7 -53.66 20.82 20.63
N LEU A 8 -53.00 21.09 19.49
CA LEU A 8 -51.62 20.79 19.12
C LEU A 8 -50.76 20.00 20.10
N PHE A 9 -50.11 18.94 19.59
CA PHE A 9 -48.72 18.64 19.93
C PHE A 9 -48.06 17.84 18.78
N LEU A 10 -47.22 18.50 17.98
CA LEU A 10 -46.33 17.84 17.02
C LEU A 10 -44.92 18.35 17.30
N VAL A 11 -44.18 17.57 18.11
CA VAL A 11 -42.77 17.81 18.41
C VAL A 11 -41.96 17.20 17.28
N LEU A 12 -41.40 18.05 16.43
CA LEU A 12 -40.35 17.68 15.47
C LEU A 12 -39.03 17.55 16.23
N PHE A 13 -38.60 16.30 16.46
CA PHE A 13 -37.25 15.98 16.94
C PHE A 13 -36.30 16.04 15.74
N ALA A 14 -35.57 17.13 15.58
CA ALA A 14 -34.48 17.23 14.61
C ALA A 14 -33.26 16.49 15.16
N VAL A 15 -33.11 15.21 14.82
CA VAL A 15 -31.88 14.45 15.08
C VAL A 15 -30.80 15.01 14.15
N SER A 16 -29.94 15.86 14.70
CA SER A 16 -28.73 16.32 14.01
C SER A 16 -27.69 15.20 14.05
N VAL A 17 -27.69 14.34 13.02
CA VAL A 17 -26.58 13.41 12.79
C VAL A 17 -25.38 14.24 12.40
N SER A 18 -24.48 14.47 13.36
CA SER A 18 -23.17 15.04 13.07
C SER A 18 -22.38 13.97 12.34
N ALA A 19 -22.28 14.07 11.01
CA ALA A 19 -21.33 13.27 10.25
C ALA A 19 -19.92 13.61 10.76
N GLN A 20 -19.29 12.69 11.49
CA GLN A 20 -17.86 12.80 11.77
C GLN A 20 -17.14 12.72 10.43
N ALA A 21 -16.69 13.87 9.93
CA ALA A 21 -15.75 13.91 8.84
C ALA A 21 -14.52 13.12 9.29
N ASN A 22 -14.30 11.95 8.71
CA ASN A 22 -13.16 11.12 9.02
C ASN A 22 -11.93 11.86 8.47
N VAL A 23 -11.23 12.60 9.34
CA VAL A 23 -10.04 13.36 8.92
C VAL A 23 -9.00 12.34 8.48
N ALA A 24 -8.72 12.31 7.18
CA ALA A 24 -7.70 11.44 6.61
C ALA A 24 -6.37 11.68 7.35
N LYS A 25 -5.74 10.60 7.84
CA LYS A 25 -4.45 10.67 8.53
C LYS A 25 -3.41 11.37 7.64
N ALA A 26 -2.55 12.19 8.25
CA ALA A 26 -1.39 12.74 7.55
C ALA A 26 -0.49 11.60 7.02
N PRO A 27 0.20 11.78 5.88
CA PRO A 27 0.90 10.69 5.20
C PRO A 27 2.08 10.13 6.01
N ASP A 28 2.80 10.97 6.75
CA ASP A 28 3.87 10.56 7.65
C ASP A 28 3.34 9.77 8.86
N VAL A 29 2.21 10.22 9.44
CA VAL A 29 1.51 9.51 10.51
C VAL A 29 1.00 8.16 10.01
N LEU A 30 0.43 8.11 8.80
CA LEU A 30 -0.03 6.87 8.18
C LEU A 30 1.11 5.85 8.04
N VAL A 31 2.23 6.25 7.44
CA VAL A 31 3.39 5.37 7.26
C VAL A 31 3.93 4.92 8.62
N LYS A 32 3.98 5.82 9.60
CA LYS A 32 4.42 5.50 10.96
C LYS A 32 3.53 4.46 11.63
N ASP A 33 2.23 4.73 11.73
CA ASP A 33 1.27 3.85 12.41
C ASP A 33 1.28 2.44 11.81
N VAL A 34 1.21 2.33 10.47
CA VAL A 34 1.21 1.04 9.77
C VAL A 34 2.51 0.29 9.99
N THR A 35 3.66 1.00 9.95
CA THR A 35 4.96 0.37 10.21
C THR A 35 5.06 -0.14 11.63
N GLU A 36 4.62 0.65 12.61
CA GLU A 36 4.65 0.25 14.03
C GLU A 36 3.72 -0.94 14.30
N GLU A 37 2.55 -0.99 13.68
CA GLU A 37 1.61 -2.12 13.77
C GLU A 37 2.22 -3.41 13.18
N VAL A 38 2.82 -3.31 11.99
CA VAL A 38 3.52 -4.43 11.36
C VAL A 38 4.65 -4.90 12.26
N LEU A 39 5.54 -4.02 12.71
CA LEU A 39 6.66 -4.37 13.59
C LEU A 39 6.19 -5.00 14.91
N ASN A 40 5.08 -4.52 15.49
CA ASN A 40 4.48 -5.12 16.67
C ASN A 40 3.98 -6.55 16.40
N THR A 41 3.36 -6.77 15.25
CA THR A 41 2.91 -8.10 14.83
C THR A 41 4.11 -9.03 14.61
N LEU A 42 5.19 -8.57 13.97
CA LEU A 42 6.43 -9.37 13.81
C LEU A 42 7.06 -9.77 15.15
N ARG A 43 6.93 -8.94 16.20
CA ARG A 43 7.46 -9.24 17.55
C ARG A 43 6.60 -10.27 18.32
N THR A 44 5.29 -10.30 18.05
CA THR A 44 4.31 -11.02 18.87
C THR A 44 3.76 -12.29 18.19
N ASP A 45 3.67 -12.34 16.87
CA ASP A 45 3.16 -13.50 16.13
C ASP A 45 4.18 -14.65 16.13
N ALA A 46 3.83 -15.76 16.79
CA ALA A 46 4.71 -16.91 16.96
C ALA A 46 5.01 -17.65 15.65
N ALA A 47 4.07 -17.69 14.70
CA ALA A 47 4.26 -18.39 13.43
C ALA A 47 5.24 -17.62 12.53
N ILE A 48 5.11 -16.29 12.46
CA ILE A 48 6.08 -15.45 11.72
C ILE A 48 7.47 -15.61 12.32
N LYS A 49 7.60 -15.61 13.65
CA LYS A 49 8.88 -15.80 14.35
C LYS A 49 9.48 -17.19 14.13
N ALA A 50 8.65 -18.20 13.89
CA ALA A 50 9.08 -19.54 13.52
C ALA A 50 9.46 -19.66 12.02
N GLY A 51 9.35 -18.58 11.24
CA GLY A 51 9.70 -18.55 9.83
C GLY A 51 8.54 -18.85 8.88
N ASP A 52 7.28 -18.80 9.34
CA ASP A 52 6.12 -19.01 8.48
C ASP A 52 5.92 -17.84 7.49
N VAL A 53 6.43 -18.03 6.27
CA VAL A 53 6.33 -17.05 5.19
C VAL A 53 4.89 -16.84 4.74
N LYS A 54 4.02 -17.86 4.84
CA LYS A 54 2.61 -17.72 4.47
C LYS A 54 1.91 -16.78 5.45
N ARG A 55 2.17 -16.95 6.76
CA ARG A 55 1.64 -16.04 7.78
C ARG A 55 2.15 -14.61 7.59
N ALA A 56 3.42 -14.44 7.24
CA ALA A 56 3.97 -13.13 6.89
C ALA A 56 3.30 -12.51 5.64
N ALA A 57 2.97 -13.31 4.64
CA ALA A 57 2.24 -12.84 3.46
C ALA A 57 0.81 -12.39 3.79
N GLU A 58 0.09 -13.12 4.65
CA GLU A 58 -1.23 -12.71 5.15
C GLU A 58 -1.17 -11.37 5.91
N LEU A 59 -0.12 -11.15 6.70
CA LEU A 59 0.13 -9.88 7.36
C LEU A 59 0.28 -8.74 6.34
N VAL A 60 1.10 -8.93 5.31
CA VAL A 60 1.26 -7.94 4.24
C VAL A 60 -0.09 -7.65 3.59
N GLU A 61 -0.83 -8.69 3.19
CA GLU A 61 -2.12 -8.56 2.51
C GLU A 61 -3.16 -7.77 3.29
N THR A 62 -3.18 -7.94 4.61
CA THR A 62 -4.21 -7.38 5.48
C THR A 62 -3.83 -6.03 6.07
N GLN A 63 -2.57 -5.82 6.46
CA GLN A 63 -2.14 -4.59 7.13
C GLN A 63 -1.37 -3.63 6.23
N VAL A 64 -0.73 -4.09 5.17
CA VAL A 64 0.11 -3.23 4.33
C VAL A 64 -0.62 -2.83 3.05
N LEU A 65 -1.14 -3.81 2.31
CA LEU A 65 -1.69 -3.58 0.97
C LEU A 65 -2.86 -2.61 0.89
N PRO A 66 -3.77 -2.50 1.89
CA PRO A 66 -4.84 -1.50 1.84
C PRO A 66 -4.33 -0.06 1.71
N HIS A 67 -3.07 0.21 2.06
CA HIS A 67 -2.47 1.55 1.99
C HIS A 67 -1.79 1.85 0.66
N PHE A 68 -1.84 0.93 -0.31
CA PHE A 68 -1.18 1.08 -1.60
C PHE A 68 -2.19 1.32 -2.72
N ASN A 69 -1.82 2.19 -3.68
CA ASN A 69 -2.49 2.27 -4.96
C ASN A 69 -1.73 1.44 -6.01
N PHE A 70 -2.00 0.13 -6.02
CA PHE A 70 -1.40 -0.78 -6.99
C PHE A 70 -1.77 -0.45 -8.44
N SER A 71 -2.96 0.11 -8.68
CA SER A 71 -3.35 0.50 -10.04
C SER A 71 -2.45 1.61 -10.57
N ARG A 72 -2.19 2.66 -9.76
CA ARG A 72 -1.24 3.73 -10.12
C ARG A 72 0.19 3.19 -10.26
N MET A 73 0.62 2.33 -9.33
CA MET A 73 1.96 1.73 -9.37
C MET A 73 2.19 0.95 -10.68
N VAL A 74 1.24 0.10 -11.06
CA VAL A 74 1.31 -0.71 -12.28
C VAL A 74 1.18 0.16 -13.52
N ALA A 75 0.30 1.16 -13.51
CA ALA A 75 0.19 2.12 -14.60
C ALA A 75 1.52 2.83 -14.86
N LEU A 76 2.24 3.24 -13.81
CA LEU A 76 3.55 3.87 -13.93
C LEU A 76 4.64 2.90 -14.39
N ALA A 77 4.57 1.62 -13.99
CA ALA A 77 5.52 0.60 -14.44
C ALA A 77 5.27 0.22 -15.92
N VAL A 78 4.01 0.09 -16.33
CA VAL A 78 3.63 -0.19 -17.72
C VAL A 78 3.94 1.00 -18.64
N GLY A 79 3.71 2.23 -18.16
CA GLY A 79 4.00 3.43 -18.93
C GLY A 79 2.91 3.76 -19.96
N ARG A 80 3.33 4.13 -21.17
CA ARG A 80 2.44 4.70 -22.21
C ARG A 80 1.33 3.72 -22.61
N GLU A 81 1.67 2.45 -22.69
CA GLU A 81 0.83 1.34 -23.13
C GLU A 81 -0.35 1.08 -22.17
N TRP A 82 -0.30 1.62 -20.95
CA TRP A 82 -1.40 1.54 -19.98
C TRP A 82 -2.70 2.17 -20.51
N ARG A 83 -2.59 3.23 -21.32
CA ARG A 83 -3.76 3.93 -21.89
C ARG A 83 -4.56 3.05 -22.84
N GLU A 84 -3.88 2.14 -23.54
CA GLU A 84 -4.44 1.23 -24.54
C GLU A 84 -4.78 -0.14 -23.96
N THR A 85 -4.43 -0.39 -22.69
CA THR A 85 -4.71 -1.64 -21.99
C THR A 85 -6.19 -1.74 -21.59
N THR A 86 -6.84 -2.89 -21.84
CA THR A 86 -8.25 -3.11 -21.49
C THR A 86 -8.47 -3.16 -19.97
N ALA A 87 -9.71 -3.00 -19.51
CA ALA A 87 -10.02 -3.06 -18.08
C ALA A 87 -9.63 -4.41 -17.45
N GLU A 88 -9.87 -5.50 -18.17
CA GLU A 88 -9.55 -6.86 -17.75
C GLU A 88 -8.03 -7.05 -17.62
N GLN A 89 -7.27 -6.57 -18.61
CA GLN A 89 -5.81 -6.62 -18.59
C GLN A 89 -5.24 -5.75 -17.45
N LYS A 90 -5.80 -4.55 -17.22
CA LYS A 90 -5.39 -3.70 -16.08
C LYS A 90 -5.60 -4.42 -14.75
N GLN A 91 -6.74 -5.09 -14.58
CA GLN A 91 -7.02 -5.87 -13.38
C GLN A 91 -6.06 -7.05 -13.23
N GLN A 92 -5.80 -7.78 -14.32
CA GLN A 92 -4.85 -8.90 -14.31
C GLN A 92 -3.45 -8.44 -13.95
N LEU A 93 -2.89 -7.44 -14.66
CA LEU A 93 -1.57 -6.89 -14.35
C LEU A 93 -1.47 -6.43 -12.89
N THR A 94 -2.51 -5.75 -12.39
CA THR A 94 -2.53 -5.28 -11.01
C THR A 94 -2.51 -6.42 -10.00
N GLY A 95 -3.33 -7.46 -10.21
CA GLY A 95 -3.37 -8.63 -9.34
C GLY A 95 -2.07 -9.44 -9.36
N GLU A 96 -1.51 -9.66 -10.55
CA GLU A 96 -0.28 -10.43 -10.71
C GLU A 96 0.93 -9.68 -10.14
N PHE A 97 1.00 -8.36 -10.33
CA PHE A 97 2.07 -7.55 -9.76
C PHE A 97 1.96 -7.44 -8.23
N ARG A 98 0.75 -7.29 -7.70
CA ARG A 98 0.49 -7.38 -6.25
C ARG A 98 1.03 -8.71 -5.69
N THR A 99 0.67 -9.82 -6.33
CA THR A 99 1.11 -11.16 -5.92
C THR A 99 2.64 -11.29 -5.95
N LEU A 100 3.28 -10.78 -7.01
CA LEU A 100 4.74 -10.80 -7.15
C LEU A 100 5.43 -10.06 -6.00
N LEU A 101 4.96 -8.86 -5.67
CA LEU A 101 5.55 -8.05 -4.62
C LEU A 101 5.35 -8.67 -3.23
N VAL A 102 4.14 -9.18 -2.93
CA VAL A 102 3.89 -9.89 -1.65
C VAL A 102 4.88 -11.04 -1.50
N ARG A 103 5.03 -11.89 -2.52
CA ARG A 103 5.94 -13.05 -2.46
C ARG A 103 7.40 -12.64 -2.33
N THR A 104 7.81 -11.58 -3.03
CA THR A 104 9.20 -11.10 -3.04
C THR A 104 9.61 -10.55 -1.67
N TYR A 105 8.71 -9.86 -0.96
CA TYR A 105 9.07 -9.12 0.25
C TYR A 105 8.60 -9.78 1.56
N SER A 106 7.65 -10.72 1.53
CA SER A 106 7.18 -11.40 2.76
C SER A 106 8.29 -12.20 3.46
N ASN A 107 9.24 -12.76 2.71
CA ASN A 107 10.37 -13.49 3.29
C ASN A 107 11.31 -12.58 4.10
N ALA A 108 11.40 -11.29 3.77
CA ALA A 108 12.19 -10.36 4.56
C ALA A 108 11.59 -10.15 5.96
N LEU A 109 10.26 -10.26 6.10
CA LEU A 109 9.57 -10.07 7.37
C LEU A 109 9.80 -11.20 8.37
N THR A 110 9.97 -12.45 7.89
CA THR A 110 10.32 -13.59 8.76
C THR A 110 11.76 -13.51 9.27
N SER A 111 12.60 -12.72 8.60
CA SER A 111 14.01 -12.50 8.97
C SER A 111 14.22 -11.37 9.97
N TYR A 112 13.15 -10.69 10.40
CA TYR A 112 13.22 -9.58 11.37
C TYR A 112 13.92 -9.97 12.69
N LYS A 113 14.89 -9.16 13.13
CA LYS A 113 15.71 -9.34 14.34
C LYS A 113 15.70 -8.10 15.23
N ASN A 114 14.55 -7.45 15.39
CA ASN A 114 14.38 -6.23 16.20
C ASN A 114 14.98 -4.96 15.59
N GLU A 115 15.00 -4.87 14.26
CA GLU A 115 15.28 -3.61 13.58
C GLU A 115 14.32 -2.51 14.04
N THR A 116 14.82 -1.28 14.09
CA THR A 116 14.01 -0.08 14.36
C THR A 116 13.89 0.76 13.10
N VAL A 117 12.89 1.64 13.07
CA VAL A 117 12.67 2.55 11.94
C VAL A 117 12.82 3.98 12.43
N GLU A 118 13.73 4.71 11.79
CA GLU A 118 13.90 6.14 11.98
C GLU A 118 13.14 6.90 10.89
N TYR A 119 12.37 7.91 11.29
CA TYR A 119 11.61 8.77 10.38
C TYR A 119 12.37 10.09 10.20
N ARG A 120 12.61 10.47 8.95
CA ARG A 120 13.23 11.76 8.65
C ARG A 120 12.20 12.89 8.81
N PRO A 121 12.63 14.14 9.09
CA PRO A 121 11.72 15.27 9.19
C PRO A 121 10.83 15.39 7.94
N PHE A 122 9.53 15.43 8.17
CA PHE A 122 8.52 15.55 7.13
C PHE A 122 7.83 16.93 7.22
N LYS A 123 7.57 17.53 6.06
CA LYS A 123 6.81 18.77 5.90
C LYS A 123 6.00 18.67 4.61
N MET A 124 4.76 19.12 4.66
CA MET A 124 3.89 19.28 3.49
C MET A 124 3.06 20.55 3.62
N ALA A 125 2.68 21.14 2.49
CA ALA A 125 1.63 22.14 2.45
C ALA A 125 0.25 21.45 2.47
N PRO A 126 -0.80 22.09 3.01
CA PRO A 126 -2.16 21.51 2.99
C PRO A 126 -2.71 21.21 1.60
N SER A 127 -2.20 21.90 0.56
CA SER A 127 -2.57 21.73 -0.84
C SER A 127 -1.83 20.59 -1.55
N ASP A 128 -0.80 20.02 -0.93
CA ASP A 128 -0.01 18.97 -1.57
C ASP A 128 -0.88 17.72 -1.75
N THR A 129 -0.80 17.13 -2.94
CA THR A 129 -1.49 15.88 -3.31
C THR A 129 -0.52 14.76 -3.64
N ASP A 130 0.78 15.03 -3.59
CA ASP A 130 1.86 14.10 -3.90
C ASP A 130 3.06 14.44 -3.01
N VAL A 131 3.53 13.48 -2.21
CA VAL A 131 4.58 13.69 -1.21
C VAL A 131 5.49 12.47 -1.09
N THR A 132 6.65 12.66 -0.47
CA THR A 132 7.55 11.56 -0.09
C THR A 132 7.79 11.55 1.41
N VAL A 133 7.47 10.43 2.05
CA VAL A 133 7.84 10.15 3.44
C VAL A 133 9.11 9.32 3.44
N ARG A 134 10.15 9.78 4.15
CA ARG A 134 11.47 9.15 4.14
C ARG A 134 11.77 8.49 5.47
N THR A 135 12.18 7.24 5.45
CA THR A 135 12.54 6.46 6.64
C THR A 135 13.87 5.74 6.44
N GLN A 136 14.40 5.20 7.54
CA GLN A 136 15.56 4.32 7.51
C GLN A 136 15.36 3.15 8.46
N ILE A 137 15.61 1.94 7.98
CA ILE A 137 15.70 0.75 8.83
C ILE A 137 17.08 0.74 9.48
N ILE A 138 17.11 0.72 10.80
CA ILE A 138 18.31 0.62 11.63
C ILE A 138 18.45 -0.83 12.10
N ARG A 139 19.61 -1.41 11.82
CA ARG A 139 19.96 -2.79 12.17
C ARG A 139 21.26 -2.84 12.93
N ALA A 140 21.38 -3.75 13.90
CA ALA A 140 22.60 -3.91 14.67
C ALA A 140 23.77 -4.29 13.76
N GLY A 141 24.89 -3.56 13.88
CA GLY A 141 26.13 -3.87 13.16
C GLY A 141 26.12 -3.65 11.64
N GLY A 142 25.04 -3.08 11.08
CA GLY A 142 24.91 -2.84 9.64
C GLY A 142 24.64 -1.37 9.31
N ARG A 143 24.88 -0.99 8.04
CA ARG A 143 24.48 0.33 7.55
C ARG A 143 22.94 0.48 7.56
N PRO A 144 22.41 1.66 7.93
CA PRO A 144 21.00 1.99 7.76
C PRO A 144 20.54 1.77 6.31
N ILE A 145 19.33 1.27 6.14
CA ILE A 145 18.73 1.04 4.82
C ILE A 145 17.65 2.10 4.62
N PRO A 146 17.85 3.09 3.73
CA PRO A 146 16.83 4.10 3.48
C PRO A 146 15.65 3.50 2.70
N ILE A 147 14.44 3.88 3.12
CA ILE A 147 13.19 3.54 2.46
C ILE A 147 12.36 4.82 2.30
N ASP A 148 12.09 5.17 1.05
CA ASP A 148 11.26 6.33 0.72
C ASP A 148 9.92 5.85 0.18
N TYR A 149 8.82 6.36 0.72
CA TYR A 149 7.46 6.07 0.30
C TYR A 149 6.94 7.27 -0.47
N ALA A 150 6.59 7.09 -1.75
CA ALA A 150 5.89 8.10 -2.53
C ALA A 150 4.38 7.89 -2.36
N LEU A 151 3.69 8.92 -1.85
CA LEU A 151 2.26 8.88 -1.57
C LEU A 151 1.51 9.90 -2.39
N GLU A 152 0.34 9.51 -2.86
CA GLU A 152 -0.64 10.41 -3.45
C GLU A 152 -1.82 10.58 -2.50
N LYS A 153 -2.47 11.74 -2.57
CA LYS A 153 -3.75 11.98 -1.92
C LYS A 153 -4.87 11.54 -2.87
N THR A 154 -5.66 10.56 -2.44
CA THR A 154 -6.92 10.20 -3.09
C THR A 154 -8.09 10.88 -2.38
N ASP A 155 -9.31 10.73 -2.90
CA ASP A 155 -10.51 11.34 -2.31
C ASP A 155 -10.70 10.97 -0.83
N ASP A 156 -10.34 9.73 -0.47
CA ASP A 156 -10.55 9.19 0.87
C ASP A 156 -9.31 9.20 1.77
N ALA A 157 -8.10 9.09 1.22
CA ALA A 157 -6.89 8.87 2.01
C ALA A 157 -5.58 9.10 1.22
N TRP A 158 -4.46 9.12 1.94
CA TRP A 158 -3.15 8.96 1.30
C TRP A 158 -2.90 7.50 0.93
N LYS A 159 -2.32 7.26 -0.26
CA LYS A 159 -1.96 5.93 -0.75
C LYS A 159 -0.53 5.92 -1.28
N VAL A 160 0.24 4.91 -0.89
CA VAL A 160 1.58 4.66 -1.43
C VAL A 160 1.45 4.18 -2.87
N TYR A 161 2.11 4.84 -3.81
CA TYR A 161 2.13 4.41 -5.22
C TYR A 161 3.54 4.01 -5.70
N ASP A 162 4.58 4.28 -4.92
CA ASP A 162 5.93 3.78 -5.16
C ASP A 162 6.71 3.68 -3.83
N VAL A 163 7.69 2.78 -3.80
CA VAL A 163 8.64 2.63 -2.70
C VAL A 163 10.04 2.59 -3.29
N SER A 164 10.97 3.36 -2.71
CA SER A 164 12.39 3.29 -3.07
C SER A 164 13.19 2.69 -1.92
N VAL A 165 13.89 1.58 -2.16
CA VAL A 165 14.75 0.93 -1.17
C VAL A 165 16.20 1.14 -1.57
N ALA A 166 17.02 1.68 -0.67
CA ALA A 166 18.42 2.00 -0.97
C ALA A 166 18.60 2.89 -2.21
N GLY A 167 17.63 3.78 -2.48
CA GLY A 167 17.62 4.68 -3.64
C GLY A 167 17.07 4.08 -4.94
N VAL A 168 16.62 2.81 -4.92
CA VAL A 168 16.06 2.14 -6.09
C VAL A 168 14.54 2.07 -5.99
N SER A 169 13.85 2.81 -6.86
CA SER A 169 12.38 2.81 -6.99
C SER A 169 11.88 1.47 -7.54
N LEU A 170 10.87 0.89 -6.90
CA LEU A 170 10.22 -0.34 -7.37
C LEU A 170 9.57 -0.12 -8.73
N VAL A 171 8.80 0.96 -8.89
CA VAL A 171 8.15 1.30 -10.16
C VAL A 171 9.18 1.42 -11.29
N THR A 172 10.27 2.13 -11.04
CA THR A 172 11.32 2.35 -12.05
C THR A 172 12.03 1.06 -12.40
N ASN A 173 12.36 0.25 -11.39
CA ASN A 173 13.01 -1.05 -11.57
C ASN A 173 12.17 -2.01 -12.44
N TYR A 174 10.85 -2.04 -12.25
CA TYR A 174 9.97 -2.89 -13.06
C TYR A 174 9.65 -2.30 -14.44
N ARG A 175 9.71 -0.98 -14.61
CA ARG A 175 9.38 -0.32 -15.89
C ARG A 175 10.19 -0.84 -17.06
N GLU A 176 11.51 -0.99 -16.88
CA GLU A 176 12.38 -1.49 -17.96
C GLU A 176 12.04 -2.92 -18.35
N THR A 177 11.77 -3.77 -17.35
CA THR A 177 11.35 -5.16 -17.56
C THR A 177 10.00 -5.20 -18.28
N PHE A 178 9.02 -4.42 -17.84
CA PHE A 178 7.68 -4.41 -18.42
C PHE A 178 7.69 -3.91 -19.87
N ALA A 179 8.46 -2.86 -20.15
CA ALA A 179 8.64 -2.37 -21.51
C ALA A 179 9.29 -3.40 -22.45
N ALA A 180 10.20 -4.25 -21.94
CA ALA A 180 10.77 -5.35 -22.72
C ALA A 180 9.72 -6.42 -23.04
N GLU A 181 8.96 -6.87 -22.03
CA GLU A 181 7.92 -7.89 -22.20
C GLU A 181 6.79 -7.41 -23.12
N ILE A 182 6.35 -6.15 -22.97
CA ILE A 182 5.31 -5.56 -23.82
C ILE A 182 5.79 -5.44 -25.28
N ARG A 183 7.05 -5.07 -25.52
CA ARG A 183 7.61 -5.06 -26.87
C ARG A 183 7.66 -6.46 -27.50
N ALA A 184 7.89 -7.49 -26.68
CA ALA A 184 8.02 -8.86 -27.16
C ALA A 184 6.66 -9.54 -27.43
N GLY A 185 5.65 -9.29 -26.60
CA GLY A 185 4.38 -10.03 -26.65
C GLY A 185 3.13 -9.20 -26.35
N GLY A 186 3.23 -7.87 -26.39
CA GLY A 186 2.14 -6.99 -25.97
C GLY A 186 1.83 -7.10 -24.48
N VAL A 187 0.70 -6.51 -24.09
CA VAL A 187 0.26 -6.55 -22.68
C VAL A 187 -0.04 -7.99 -22.23
N ASP A 188 -0.59 -8.83 -23.10
CA ASP A 188 -0.83 -10.25 -22.78
C ASP A 188 0.49 -11.00 -22.51
N GLY A 189 1.55 -10.66 -23.23
CA GLY A 189 2.91 -11.14 -22.97
C GLY A 189 3.37 -10.79 -21.56
N LEU A 190 3.19 -9.54 -21.14
CA LEU A 190 3.51 -9.11 -19.77
C LEU A 190 2.68 -9.86 -18.72
N VAL A 191 1.36 -10.00 -18.92
CA VAL A 191 0.49 -10.77 -18.02
C VAL A 191 1.01 -12.21 -17.87
N LYS A 192 1.35 -12.85 -19.00
CA LYS A 192 1.89 -14.21 -19.00
C LYS A 192 3.23 -14.29 -18.24
N THR A 193 4.11 -13.32 -18.43
CA THR A 193 5.41 -13.27 -17.73
C THR A 193 5.24 -13.09 -16.23
N LEU A 194 4.33 -12.20 -15.79
CA LEU A 194 4.05 -12.03 -14.36
C LEU A 194 3.46 -13.30 -13.73
N ARG A 195 2.50 -13.94 -14.41
CA ARG A 195 1.96 -15.26 -13.99
C ARG A 195 3.03 -16.32 -13.88
N ALA A 196 3.91 -16.40 -14.87
CA ALA A 196 5.01 -17.35 -14.86
C ALA A 196 5.94 -17.11 -13.66
N LYS A 197 6.32 -15.85 -13.39
CA LYS A 197 7.12 -15.49 -12.20
C LYS A 197 6.44 -15.86 -10.89
N ASN A 198 5.13 -15.62 -10.78
CA ASN A 198 4.36 -16.00 -9.60
C ASN A 198 4.32 -17.52 -9.36
N ASN A 199 4.35 -18.32 -10.44
CA ASN A 199 4.36 -19.78 -10.37
C ASN A 199 5.77 -20.37 -10.14
N THR A 200 6.81 -19.76 -10.70
CA THR A 200 8.20 -20.25 -10.57
C THR A 200 8.88 -19.82 -9.29
N THR A 201 8.45 -18.72 -8.66
CA THR A 201 8.94 -18.24 -7.34
C THR A 201 8.35 -19.07 -6.19
N THR A 202 8.34 -20.39 -6.36
CA THR A 202 8.31 -21.39 -5.29
C THR A 202 9.74 -21.80 -4.89
N ALA A 203 10.75 -21.21 -5.54
CA ALA A 203 12.16 -21.34 -5.20
C ALA A 203 12.87 -19.98 -5.31
N ALA A 204 12.88 -19.20 -4.23
CA ALA A 204 13.91 -18.19 -4.03
C ALA A 204 14.68 -18.59 -2.78
N LYS A 205 15.98 -18.85 -2.98
CA LYS A 205 16.98 -19.17 -1.95
C LYS A 205 17.08 -18.09 -0.88
#